data_AF-A0A330LWV3-F1
#
_entry.id   AF-A0A330LWV3-F1
#
_cell.length_a   1.000
_cell.length_b   1.000
_cell.length_c   1.000
_cell.angle_alpha   90.00
_cell.angle_beta   90.00
_cell.angle_gamma   90.00
#
_symmetry.space_group_name_H-M   'P 1'
#
loop_
_entity.id
_entity.type
_entity.pdbx_description
1 polymer ?
#
loop_
_entity_poly.entity_id
_entity_poly.type
_entity_poly.pdbx_seq_one_letter_code
_entity_poly.pdbx_strand_id
1 'polypeptide(L)' 'MNVYQCCDKIRELYSLIGSGDQGYIPKAIGCAIKALNDIAGDESLPADIRDNAAFAAANLLISDFED' A
#
# COMPACT_ATOMS: atom_id res chain seq x y z
N MET A 1 1.11 2.37 12.64
CA MET A 1 1.80 3.55 12.07
C MET A 1 0.77 4.62 11.82
N ASN A 2 1.05 5.89 12.14
CA ASN A 2 0.17 7.02 11.80
C ASN A 2 0.76 7.83 10.63
N VAL A 3 -0.04 8.72 10.03
CA VAL A 3 0.37 9.51 8.85
C VAL A 3 1.64 10.35 9.08
N TYR A 4 1.87 10.83 10.30
CA TYR A 4 3.04 11.64 10.65
C TYR A 4 4.34 10.82 10.76
N GLN A 5 4.22 9.50 10.91
CA GLN A 5 5.35 8.57 10.92
C GLN A 5 5.73 8.09 9.52
N CYS A 6 4.92 8.40 8.50
CA CYS A 6 5.16 7.99 7.13
C CYS A 6 6.16 8.94 6.43
N CYS A 7 6.78 8.44 5.35
CA CYS A 7 7.68 9.23 4.51
C CYS A 7 6.94 10.40 3.82
N ASP A 8 7.70 11.39 3.30
CA ASP A 8 7.13 12.60 2.69
C ASP A 8 6.12 12.27 1.58
N LYS A 9 6.42 11.27 0.74
CA LYS A 9 5.55 10.87 -0.37
C LYS A 9 4.16 10.38 0.08
N ILE A 10 4.08 9.66 1.20
CA ILE A 10 2.78 9.24 1.76
C ILE A 10 2.03 10.45 2.32
N ARG A 11 2.71 11.37 3.00
CA ARG A 11 2.09 12.59 3.57
C ARG A 11 1.55 13.52 2.49
N GLU A 12 2.27 13.65 1.38
CA GLU A 12 1.84 14.39 0.20
C GLU A 12 0.58 13.78 -0.42
N LEU A 13 0.61 12.49 -0.76
CA LEU A 13 -0.56 11.79 -1.33
C LEU A 13 -1.77 11.82 -0.40
N TYR A 14 -1.57 11.67 0.91
CA TYR A 14 -2.63 11.80 1.90
C TYR A 14 -3.29 13.19 1.85
N SER A 15 -2.50 14.25 1.71
CA SER A 15 -3.00 15.63 1.62
C SER A 15 -3.77 15.87 0.31
N LEU A 16 -3.29 15.32 -0.80
CA LEU A 16 -3.97 15.41 -2.11
C LEU A 16 -5.30 14.64 -2.11
N ILE A 17 -5.34 13.46 -1.48
CA ILE A 17 -6.59 12.70 -1.33
C ILE A 17 -7.57 13.43 -0.41
N GLY A 18 -7.11 13.99 0.71
CA GLY A 18 -7.95 14.72 1.66
C GLY A 18 -8.50 16.04 1.13
N SER A 19 -7.81 16.68 0.18
CA SER A 19 -8.26 17.91 -0.50
C SER A 19 -9.18 17.65 -1.70
N GLY A 20 -9.21 16.43 -2.22
CA GLY A 20 -9.97 16.06 -3.42
C GLY A 20 -9.21 16.29 -4.73
N ASP A 21 -7.97 16.79 -4.68
CA ASP A 21 -7.10 16.96 -5.84
C ASP A 21 -6.64 15.60 -6.42
N GLN A 22 -6.68 14.54 -5.61
CA GLN A 22 -6.48 13.16 -6.04
C GLN A 22 -7.63 12.26 -5.58
N GLY A 23 -8.03 11.32 -6.45
CA GLY A 23 -9.13 10.40 -6.16
C GLY A 23 -8.82 9.42 -5.02
N TYR A 24 -9.78 9.23 -4.13
CA TYR A 24 -9.79 8.15 -3.14
C TYR A 24 -10.33 6.86 -3.77
N ILE A 25 -9.74 5.72 -3.43
CA ILE A 25 -10.24 4.40 -3.81
C ILE A 25 -11.00 3.82 -2.61
N PRO A 26 -12.34 3.64 -2.69
CA PRO A 26 -13.13 3.13 -1.56
C PRO A 26 -12.68 1.76 -1.05
N LYS A 27 -12.23 0.88 -1.96
CA LYS A 27 -11.66 -0.43 -1.65
C LYS A 27 -10.16 -0.30 -1.31
N ALA A 28 -9.87 0.28 -0.15
CA ALA A 28 -8.53 0.65 0.26
C ALA A 28 -7.62 -0.57 0.51
N ILE A 29 -8.15 -1.66 1.05
CA ILE A 29 -7.43 -2.92 1.27
C ILE A 29 -7.06 -3.54 -0.06
N GLY A 30 -8.02 -3.65 -0.99
CA GLY A 30 -7.77 -4.12 -2.36
C GLY A 30 -6.75 -3.24 -3.10
N CYS A 31 -6.81 -1.92 -2.92
CA CYS A 31 -5.81 -1.00 -3.47
C CYS A 31 -4.41 -1.29 -2.93
N ALA A 32 -4.27 -1.50 -1.61
CA ALA A 32 -2.98 -1.79 -0.98
C ALA A 32 -2.43 -3.15 -1.41
N ILE A 33 -3.27 -4.20 -1.43
CA ILE A 33 -2.88 -5.55 -1.87
C ILE A 33 -2.40 -5.51 -3.32
N LYS A 34 -3.11 -4.80 -4.20
CA LYS A 34 -2.69 -4.67 -5.61
C LYS A 34 -1.32 -4.03 -5.72
N ALA A 35 -1.07 -2.91 -5.03
CA ALA A 35 0.23 -2.25 -5.06
C ALA A 35 1.36 -3.14 -4.52
N LEU A 36 1.12 -3.88 -3.43
CA LEU A 36 2.09 -4.81 -2.87
C LEU A 36 2.34 -6.01 -3.78
N ASN A 37 1.30 -6.55 -4.43
CA ASN A 37 1.42 -7.62 -5.41
C ASN A 37 2.23 -7.19 -6.64
N ASP A 38 1.99 -5.98 -7.13
CA ASP A 38 2.74 -5.40 -8.26
C ASP A 38 4.24 -5.30 -7.91
N ILE A 39 4.59 -4.94 -6.66
CA ILE A 39 5.99 -4.93 -6.17
C ILE A 39 6.55 -6.34 -6.02
N ALA A 40 5.80 -7.28 -5.42
CA ALA A 40 6.26 -8.65 -5.18
C ALA A 40 6.53 -9.42 -6.49
N GLY A 41 5.73 -9.15 -7.53
CA GLY A 41 5.85 -9.75 -8.85
C GLY A 41 6.93 -9.14 -9.75
N ASP A 42 7.52 -8.00 -9.39
CA ASP A 42 8.51 -7.32 -10.21
C ASP A 42 9.90 -7.97 -10.06
N GLU A 43 10.29 -8.82 -11.01
CA GLU A 43 11.58 -9.52 -11.02
C GLU A 43 12.80 -8.60 -11.20
N SER A 44 12.59 -7.33 -11.54
CA SER A 44 13.69 -6.35 -11.59
C SER A 44 14.11 -5.84 -10.21
N LEU A 45 13.28 -6.06 -9.18
CA LEU A 45 13.55 -5.65 -7.80
C LEU A 45 14.36 -6.73 -7.04
N PRO A 46 15.17 -6.31 -6.05
CA PRO A 46 15.83 -7.23 -5.12
C PRO A 46 14.84 -8.17 -4.43
N ALA A 47 15.26 -9.42 -4.19
CA ALA A 47 14.41 -10.46 -3.61
C ALA A 47 13.85 -10.08 -2.24
N ASP A 48 14.64 -9.43 -1.39
CA ASP A 48 14.22 -8.97 -0.07
C ASP A 48 13.08 -7.94 -0.13
N ILE A 49 13.10 -7.04 -1.12
CA ILE A 49 12.01 -6.07 -1.34
C ILE A 49 10.73 -6.79 -1.77
N ARG A 50 10.85 -7.77 -2.67
CA ARG A 50 9.73 -8.57 -3.15
C ARG A 50 9.12 -9.42 -2.04
N ASP A 51 9.96 -10.09 -1.27
CA ASP A 51 9.56 -10.94 -0.14
C ASP A 51 8.85 -10.13 0.95
N ASN A 52 9.34 -8.93 1.25
CA ASN A 52 8.70 -8.01 2.19
C ASN A 52 7.30 -7.58 1.72
N ALA A 53 7.16 -7.24 0.44
CA ALA A 53 5.86 -6.86 -0.13
C ALA A 53 4.88 -8.04 -0.13
N ALA A 54 5.34 -9.24 -0.51
CA ALA A 54 4.55 -10.47 -0.49
C ALA A 54 4.08 -10.81 0.93
N PHE A 55 4.98 -10.74 1.91
CA PHE A 55 4.65 -11.01 3.31
C PHE A 55 3.58 -10.05 3.84
N ALA A 56 3.72 -8.74 3.56
CA ALA A 56 2.72 -7.75 3.97
C ALA A 56 1.35 -7.99 3.31
N ALA A 57 1.32 -8.29 2.01
CA ALA A 57 0.08 -8.58 1.29
C ALA A 57 -0.63 -9.83 1.84
N ALA A 58 0.13 -10.90 2.10
CA ALA A 58 -0.40 -12.14 2.65
C ALA A 58 -0.99 -11.96 4.06
N ASN A 59 -0.32 -11.18 4.92
CA ASN A 59 -0.84 -10.87 6.26
C ASN A 59 -2.13 -10.04 6.20
N LEU A 60 -2.23 -9.12 5.24
CA LEU A 60 -3.44 -8.32 5.07
C LEU A 60 -4.61 -9.17 4.55
N LEU A 61 -4.36 -10.11 3.63
CA LEU A 61 -5.36 -11.02 3.08
C LEU A 61 -5.95 -12.00 4.11
N ILE A 62 -5.17 -12.42 5.11
CA ILE A 62 -5.65 -13.33 6.17
C ILE A 62 -6.20 -12.57 7.39
N SER A 63 -6.08 -11.25 7.42
CA SER A 63 -6.60 -10.45 8.53
C SER A 63 -8.13 -10.39 8.51
N ASP A 64 -8.75 -10.09 9.65
CA ASP A 64 -10.21 -9.89 9.76
C ASP A 64 -10.70 -8.57 9.15
N PHE A 65 -9.84 -7.81 8.44
CA PHE A 65 -10.21 -6.56 7.80
C PHE A 65 -10.78 -6.80 6.40
N GLU A 66 -11.98 -6.26 6.14
CA GLU A 66 -12.65 -6.30 4.86
C GLU A 66 -12.86 -4.88 4.31
N ASP A 67 -12.93 -4.76 2.98
CA ASP A 67 -13.28 -3.53 2.25
C ASP A 67 -14.79 -3.27 2.23
#